data_AF-A0AAD2U3G5-F1
#
_entry.id   AF-A0AAD2U3G5-F1
#
_cell.length_a   1.000
_cell.length_b   1.000
_cell.length_c   1.000
_cell.angle_alpha   90.00
_cell.angle_beta   90.00
_cell.angle_gamma   90.00
#
_symmetry.space_group_name_H-M   'P 1'
#
loop_
_entity.id
_entity.type
_entity.pdbx_description
1 polymer ?
#
loop_
_entity_poly.entity_id
_entity_poly.type
_entity_poly.pdbx_seq_one_letter_code
_entity_poly.pdbx_strand_id
1 'polypeptide(L)'
;LGYVKFGGQKKLVMFVGGGYDTGYETPAYNQTNGKGAGVYMFDANNGDLLWWSSANASAGGGADAYTQNNDLKYSVVSQINAVDRDSDGLIDHLYFGDLGGQVFRVDLNNNAVGANAETQKANFATHVVRVLNQHVDDGTSPRFYEMPSFSVHHADSGLLGVVALSSGNRSSPLSGVTGTNNPIASTSASDGVFVIFDKDVANANLYSLADTDLKTKDVALASLNEYFNDKFTHEAYTNGVDIATKNGWKYTFSDSAGVYKGMNGLYALDGMLYVNVFYRDGDGIGGSCGAGVKGNSKLYQFCLPTGKCSFYGSSTTQPNNTDLGAGILGTALGNATSNNGQTLLQNVVKKTDNFCTDANKNSPECQLFNTTAKLQNLRWYETR
;
A
#
# COMPACT_ATOMS: atom_id res chain seq x y z
N LEU A 1 9.70 7.56 -11.42
CA LEU A 1 9.91 8.07 -12.79
C LEU A 1 9.09 7.23 -13.74
N GLY A 2 8.52 7.82 -14.79
CA GLY A 2 7.86 7.08 -15.86
C GLY A 2 7.36 8.03 -16.94
N TYR A 3 6.79 7.48 -18.01
CA TYR A 3 6.28 8.30 -19.11
C TYR A 3 4.80 8.60 -18.93
N VAL A 4 4.38 9.78 -19.38
CA VAL A 4 2.97 10.17 -19.56
C VAL A 4 2.83 10.94 -20.87
N LYS A 5 1.62 11.10 -21.38
CA LYS A 5 1.32 11.97 -22.51
C LYS A 5 0.60 13.23 -22.04
N PHE A 6 1.39 14.28 -21.82
CA PHE A 6 0.93 15.55 -21.23
C PHE A 6 0.89 16.65 -22.30
N GLY A 7 -0.28 17.26 -22.53
CA GLY A 7 -0.49 18.20 -23.63
C GLY A 7 -0.25 17.58 -25.01
N GLY A 8 -0.59 16.29 -25.16
CA GLY A 8 -0.38 15.52 -26.39
C GLY A 8 1.05 15.03 -26.63
N GLN A 9 2.01 15.39 -25.77
CA GLN A 9 3.43 15.04 -25.92
C GLN A 9 3.86 13.99 -24.89
N LYS A 10 4.60 12.96 -25.34
CA LYS A 10 5.20 11.99 -24.44
C LYS A 10 6.32 12.67 -23.63
N LYS A 11 6.21 12.63 -22.31
CA LYS A 11 7.16 13.25 -21.36
C LYS A 11 7.61 12.24 -20.31
N LEU A 12 8.90 12.25 -19.98
CA LEU A 12 9.43 11.54 -18.82
C LEU A 12 9.18 12.41 -17.59
N VAL A 13 8.53 11.86 -16.57
CA VAL A 13 8.09 12.62 -15.39
C VAL A 13 8.48 11.93 -14.09
N MET A 14 8.54 12.73 -13.03
CA MET A 14 8.71 12.30 -11.64
C MET A 14 7.48 12.68 -10.83
N PHE A 15 6.85 11.69 -10.20
CA PHE A 15 5.80 11.92 -9.21
C PHE A 15 6.38 11.92 -7.81
N VAL A 16 6.03 12.92 -7.00
CA VAL A 16 6.53 13.10 -5.63
C VAL A 16 5.37 13.52 -4.73
N GLY A 17 5.32 12.98 -3.51
CA GLY A 17 4.44 13.51 -2.46
C GLY A 17 4.89 14.89 -1.98
N GLY A 18 4.00 15.66 -1.37
CA GLY A 18 4.30 17.00 -0.89
C GLY A 18 5.34 17.05 0.23
N GLY A 19 5.62 15.93 0.87
CA GLY A 19 6.66 15.79 1.89
C GLY A 19 6.11 15.73 3.31
N TYR A 20 6.97 16.07 4.27
CA TYR A 20 6.77 15.82 5.70
C TYR A 20 6.59 17.11 6.50
N ASP A 21 5.55 17.18 7.32
CA ASP A 21 5.46 18.14 8.42
C ASP A 21 6.10 17.56 9.70
N THR A 22 7.07 18.29 10.25
CA THR A 22 7.73 17.98 11.53
C THR A 22 6.78 17.83 12.72
N GLY A 23 5.55 18.32 12.65
CA GLY A 23 4.53 18.07 13.67
C GLY A 23 4.28 16.58 13.89
N TYR A 24 4.45 15.74 12.87
CA TYR A 24 4.33 14.29 12.97
C TYR A 24 5.42 13.61 13.83
N GLU A 25 6.44 14.35 14.31
CA GLU A 25 7.34 13.89 15.38
C GLU A 25 6.59 13.74 16.73
N THR A 26 5.40 14.33 16.86
CA THR A 26 4.52 14.13 18.00
C THR A 26 3.50 13.02 17.69
N PRO A 27 3.39 11.97 18.52
CA PRO A 27 2.46 10.86 18.26
C PRO A 27 0.98 11.28 18.17
N ALA A 28 0.56 12.27 18.97
CA ALA A 28 -0.82 12.79 19.01
C ALA A 28 -1.08 13.92 17.99
N TYR A 29 -0.20 14.13 17.01
CA TYR A 29 -0.33 15.24 16.07
C TYR A 29 -1.53 15.05 15.13
N ASN A 30 -2.45 16.03 15.14
CA ASN A 30 -3.46 16.21 14.12
C ASN A 30 -3.11 17.46 13.30
N GLN A 31 -2.79 17.28 12.02
CA GLN A 31 -2.29 18.33 11.17
C GLN A 31 -3.42 19.27 10.70
N THR A 32 -3.19 20.57 10.83
CA THR A 32 -4.16 21.62 10.39
C THR A 32 -3.57 22.63 9.41
N ASN A 33 -2.24 22.66 9.24
CA ASN A 33 -1.54 23.69 8.47
C ASN A 33 -1.30 23.34 7.00
N GLY A 34 -1.60 22.10 6.58
CA GLY A 34 -1.47 21.64 5.20
C GLY A 34 -0.05 21.42 4.66
N LYS A 35 1.00 21.56 5.48
CA LYS A 35 2.39 21.37 5.02
C LYS A 35 2.66 19.92 4.60
N GLY A 36 3.38 19.76 3.49
CA GLY A 36 3.67 18.43 2.95
C GLY A 36 2.48 17.78 2.22
N ALA A 37 1.34 18.46 2.11
CA ALA A 37 0.15 17.90 1.47
C ALA A 37 0.20 18.00 -0.06
N GLY A 38 -0.25 16.93 -0.71
CA GLY A 38 -0.40 16.87 -2.15
C GLY A 38 0.49 15.86 -2.85
N VAL A 39 0.30 15.75 -4.16
CA VAL A 39 1.14 15.00 -5.09
C VAL A 39 1.48 15.91 -6.26
N TYR A 40 2.73 15.83 -6.72
CA TYR A 40 3.32 16.74 -7.70
C TYR A 40 3.98 15.95 -8.81
N MET A 41 3.83 16.40 -10.04
CA MET A 41 4.42 15.84 -11.25
C MET A 41 5.40 16.85 -11.85
N PHE A 42 6.67 16.47 -11.91
CA PHE A 42 7.72 17.29 -12.50
C PHE A 42 8.23 16.67 -13.81
N ASP A 43 8.66 17.49 -14.77
CA ASP A 43 9.43 17.00 -15.90
C ASP A 43 10.79 16.50 -15.39
N ALA A 44 11.12 15.25 -15.70
CA ALA A 44 12.30 14.60 -15.13
C ALA A 44 13.62 15.14 -15.71
N ASN A 45 13.59 15.85 -16.84
CA ASN A 45 14.81 16.34 -17.49
C ASN A 45 15.24 17.71 -16.96
N ASN A 46 14.28 18.58 -16.63
CA ASN A 46 14.56 19.97 -16.25
C ASN A 46 13.99 20.40 -14.89
N GLY A 47 13.12 19.60 -14.28
CA GLY A 47 12.53 19.90 -12.97
C GLY A 47 11.33 20.85 -13.01
N ASP A 48 10.81 21.20 -14.19
CA ASP A 48 9.62 22.04 -14.31
C ASP A 48 8.41 21.34 -13.68
N LEU A 49 7.62 22.08 -12.90
CA LEU A 49 6.38 21.57 -12.33
C LEU A 49 5.31 21.50 -13.44
N LEU A 50 4.85 20.30 -13.76
CA LEU A 50 3.86 20.07 -14.81
C LEU A 50 2.43 20.03 -14.26
N TRP A 51 2.22 19.29 -13.18
CA TRP A 51 0.90 19.12 -12.58
C TRP A 51 0.97 18.92 -11.07
N TRP A 52 -0.08 19.29 -10.35
CA TRP A 52 -0.24 18.91 -8.94
C TRP A 52 -1.70 18.67 -8.54
N SER A 53 -1.88 17.96 -7.44
CA SER A 53 -3.11 17.94 -6.65
C SER A 53 -2.79 18.17 -5.18
N SER A 54 -3.57 19.02 -4.51
CA SER A 54 -3.42 19.39 -3.09
C SER A 54 -4.67 20.14 -2.64
N ALA A 55 -4.97 20.12 -1.34
CA ALA A 55 -5.96 21.01 -0.75
C ALA A 55 -5.40 22.43 -0.49
N ASN A 56 -4.07 22.57 -0.40
CA ASN A 56 -3.42 23.75 0.15
C ASN A 56 -2.49 24.48 -0.83
N ALA A 57 -2.14 23.87 -1.97
CA ALA A 57 -1.38 24.55 -3.01
C ALA A 57 -2.27 25.58 -3.74
N SER A 58 -1.71 26.74 -4.10
CA SER A 58 -2.43 27.79 -4.81
C SER A 58 -2.46 27.54 -6.32
N ALA A 59 -3.64 27.73 -6.94
CA ALA A 59 -3.78 27.83 -8.40
C ALA A 59 -2.76 28.84 -8.96
N GLY A 60 -1.94 28.42 -9.93
CA GLY A 60 -0.88 29.27 -10.50
C GLY A 60 0.47 29.23 -9.78
N GLY A 61 0.71 28.27 -8.87
CA GLY A 61 2.01 28.04 -8.22
C GLY A 61 3.16 27.55 -9.13
N GLY A 62 3.16 27.96 -10.41
CA GLY A 62 4.18 27.61 -11.40
C GLY A 62 3.93 26.32 -12.19
N ALA A 63 2.80 25.64 -11.96
CA ALA A 63 2.44 24.43 -12.69
C ALA A 63 1.67 24.72 -13.99
N ASP A 64 1.88 23.88 -15.01
CA ASP A 64 1.14 23.94 -16.28
C ASP A 64 -0.35 23.59 -16.13
N ALA A 65 -0.70 22.68 -15.21
CA ALA A 65 -2.08 22.29 -14.90
C ALA A 65 -2.20 21.87 -13.42
N TYR A 66 -3.42 21.75 -12.91
CA TYR A 66 -3.66 21.26 -11.56
C TYR A 66 -5.07 20.68 -11.42
N THR A 67 -5.25 19.78 -10.44
CA THR A 67 -6.55 19.27 -10.04
C THR A 67 -6.67 19.40 -8.53
N GLN A 68 -7.38 20.43 -8.07
CA GLN A 68 -7.52 20.66 -6.63
C GLN A 68 -8.39 19.56 -6.00
N ASN A 69 -7.94 19.02 -4.86
CA ASN A 69 -8.72 18.08 -4.07
C ASN A 69 -8.72 18.55 -2.61
N ASN A 70 -9.91 18.86 -2.07
CA ASN A 70 -10.06 19.42 -0.73
C ASN A 70 -9.79 18.42 0.40
N ASP A 71 -9.79 17.13 0.12
CA ASP A 71 -9.48 16.09 1.12
C ASP A 71 -7.96 15.92 1.29
N LEU A 72 -7.16 16.33 0.32
CA LEU A 72 -5.71 16.12 0.28
C LEU A 72 -4.95 17.13 1.16
N LYS A 73 -5.16 17.04 2.48
CA LYS A 73 -4.74 18.02 3.49
C LYS A 73 -3.50 17.62 4.29
N TYR A 74 -3.11 16.35 4.27
CA TYR A 74 -2.10 15.79 5.17
C TYR A 74 -0.79 15.50 4.43
N SER A 75 0.31 15.41 5.18
CA SER A 75 1.64 15.07 4.64
C SER A 75 1.62 13.78 3.82
N VAL A 76 2.02 13.87 2.55
CA VAL A 76 2.22 12.72 1.66
C VAL A 76 3.71 12.42 1.60
N VAL A 77 4.14 11.45 2.41
CA VAL A 77 5.54 10.96 2.42
C VAL A 77 5.71 9.60 1.78
N SER A 78 4.61 8.87 1.58
CA SER A 78 4.67 7.58 0.92
C SER A 78 5.21 7.75 -0.50
N GLN A 79 6.01 6.78 -0.93
CA GLN A 79 6.35 6.69 -2.34
C GLN A 79 5.06 6.48 -3.13
N ILE A 80 4.92 7.23 -4.23
CA ILE A 80 3.78 7.12 -5.13
C ILE A 80 3.92 5.84 -5.95
N ASN A 81 2.93 4.95 -5.87
CA ASN A 81 2.86 3.80 -6.75
C ASN A 81 2.22 4.22 -8.09
N ALA A 82 2.96 4.10 -9.18
CA ALA A 82 2.50 4.43 -10.52
C ALA A 82 2.18 3.15 -11.29
N VAL A 83 0.98 3.08 -11.86
CA VAL A 83 0.45 1.91 -12.55
C VAL A 83 0.13 2.26 -14.00
N ASP A 84 0.63 1.44 -14.90
CA ASP A 84 0.26 1.38 -16.32
C ASP A 84 -0.78 0.25 -16.46
N ARG A 85 -2.02 0.59 -16.81
CA ARG A 85 -3.15 -0.35 -16.75
C ARG A 85 -3.29 -1.18 -18.02
N ASP A 86 -2.78 -0.70 -19.15
CA ASP A 86 -2.99 -1.29 -20.47
C ASP A 86 -1.67 -1.68 -21.18
N SER A 87 -0.55 -1.51 -20.48
CA SER A 87 0.80 -1.87 -20.91
C SER A 87 1.29 -1.10 -22.15
N ASP A 88 0.83 0.14 -22.34
CA ASP A 88 1.29 1.02 -23.42
C ASP A 88 2.61 1.76 -23.09
N GLY A 89 3.11 1.60 -21.85
CA GLY A 89 4.32 2.23 -21.34
C GLY A 89 4.11 3.64 -20.80
N LEU A 90 2.86 4.06 -20.58
CA LEU A 90 2.48 5.32 -19.94
C LEU A 90 1.79 5.06 -18.59
N ILE A 91 1.97 5.97 -17.65
CA ILE A 91 1.35 5.86 -16.32
C ILE A 91 -0.10 6.35 -16.40
N ASP A 92 -1.03 5.52 -15.94
CA ASP A 92 -2.47 5.77 -15.91
C ASP A 92 -3.00 6.05 -14.51
N HIS A 93 -2.47 5.36 -13.49
CA HIS A 93 -2.92 5.52 -12.12
C HIS A 93 -1.79 5.83 -11.16
N LEU A 94 -2.09 6.65 -10.17
CA LEU A 94 -1.24 6.84 -8.99
C LEU A 94 -2.00 6.37 -7.75
N TYR A 95 -1.34 5.58 -6.90
CA TYR A 95 -1.84 5.21 -5.58
C TYR A 95 -0.84 5.65 -4.51
N PHE A 96 -1.33 6.30 -3.47
CA PHE A 96 -0.51 6.74 -2.35
C PHE A 96 -1.34 6.95 -1.09
N GLY A 97 -0.68 6.83 0.06
CA GLY A 97 -1.25 7.14 1.36
C GLY A 97 -0.65 8.42 1.96
N ASP A 98 -1.39 9.06 2.85
CA ASP A 98 -0.89 10.17 3.65
C ASP A 98 -0.74 9.81 5.13
N LEU A 99 -0.10 10.71 5.88
CA LEU A 99 0.08 10.58 7.32
C LEU A 99 -1.18 10.93 8.12
N GLY A 100 -2.24 11.39 7.46
CA GLY A 100 -3.56 11.62 8.04
C GLY A 100 -4.46 10.39 8.05
N GLY A 101 -4.02 9.27 7.48
CA GLY A 101 -4.78 8.03 7.41
C GLY A 101 -5.70 7.94 6.20
N GLN A 102 -5.37 8.65 5.13
CA GLN A 102 -6.13 8.62 3.89
C GLN A 102 -5.31 7.98 2.77
N VAL A 103 -6.04 7.42 1.81
CA VAL A 103 -5.46 6.81 0.60
C VAL A 103 -6.13 7.41 -0.60
N PHE A 104 -5.34 7.71 -1.62
CA PHE A 104 -5.81 8.35 -2.83
C PHE A 104 -5.48 7.53 -4.07
N ARG A 105 -6.36 7.67 -5.06
CA ARG A 105 -6.12 7.30 -6.46
C ARG A 105 -6.15 8.56 -7.31
N VAL A 106 -5.25 8.66 -8.27
CA VAL A 106 -5.30 9.65 -9.35
C VAL A 106 -5.42 8.91 -10.67
N ASP A 107 -6.35 9.35 -11.52
CA ASP A 107 -6.58 8.80 -12.86
C ASP A 107 -6.04 9.79 -13.91
N LEU A 108 -5.04 9.36 -14.68
CA LEU A 108 -4.30 10.13 -15.67
C LEU A 108 -4.67 9.67 -17.08
N ASN A 109 -5.46 10.48 -17.79
CA ASN A 109 -5.86 10.19 -19.15
C ASN A 109 -4.76 10.61 -20.14
N ASN A 110 -3.91 9.65 -20.51
CA ASN A 110 -2.88 9.82 -21.54
C ASN A 110 -3.46 10.15 -22.94
N ASN A 111 -4.77 9.99 -23.15
CA ASN A 111 -5.49 10.36 -24.36
C ASN A 111 -6.39 11.60 -24.16
N ALA A 112 -6.07 12.45 -23.18
CA ALA A 112 -6.80 13.67 -22.93
C ALA A 112 -6.94 14.53 -24.20
N VAL A 113 -8.19 14.88 -24.52
CA VAL A 113 -8.55 15.71 -25.68
C VAL A 113 -8.79 17.17 -25.27
N GLY A 114 -8.58 18.08 -26.20
CA GLY A 114 -8.77 19.52 -26.00
C GLY A 114 -8.47 20.29 -27.28
N ALA A 115 -8.99 21.52 -27.39
CA ALA A 115 -8.81 22.37 -28.57
C ALA A 115 -7.33 22.77 -28.81
N ASN A 116 -6.53 22.77 -27.74
CA ASN A 116 -5.10 23.06 -27.75
C ASN A 116 -4.38 22.31 -26.62
N ALA A 117 -3.06 22.46 -26.53
CA ALA A 117 -2.24 21.79 -25.52
C ALA A 117 -2.62 22.19 -24.08
N GLU A 118 -3.01 23.44 -23.83
CA GLU A 118 -3.42 23.91 -22.49
C GLU A 118 -4.68 23.19 -22.02
N THR A 119 -5.72 23.09 -22.87
CA THR A 119 -6.94 22.34 -22.54
C THR A 119 -6.67 20.84 -22.38
N GLN A 120 -5.77 20.26 -23.18
CA GLN A 120 -5.36 18.86 -23.01
C GLN A 120 -4.67 18.60 -21.66
N LYS A 121 -3.81 19.52 -21.21
CA LYS A 121 -3.15 19.44 -19.90
C LYS A 121 -4.16 19.60 -18.76
N ALA A 122 -5.13 20.50 -18.89
CA ALA A 122 -6.21 20.66 -17.91
C ALA A 122 -7.08 19.40 -17.77
N ASN A 123 -7.29 18.67 -18.88
CA ASN A 123 -8.07 17.43 -18.91
C ASN A 123 -7.23 16.16 -18.62
N PHE A 124 -5.95 16.31 -18.29
CA PHE A 124 -5.03 15.18 -18.12
C PHE A 124 -5.38 14.32 -16.90
N ALA A 125 -5.50 14.93 -15.72
CA ALA A 125 -5.91 14.22 -14.51
C ALA A 125 -7.43 14.33 -14.33
N THR A 126 -8.15 13.26 -14.67
CA THR A 126 -9.63 13.29 -14.70
C THR A 126 -10.23 13.09 -13.32
N HIS A 127 -9.59 12.29 -12.47
CA HIS A 127 -10.02 12.03 -11.11
C HIS A 127 -8.85 12.14 -10.14
N VAL A 128 -9.08 12.79 -9.01
CA VAL A 128 -8.27 12.67 -7.80
C VAL A 128 -9.22 12.31 -6.68
N VAL A 129 -9.16 11.08 -6.19
CA VAL A 129 -10.21 10.49 -5.36
C VAL A 129 -9.60 9.93 -4.10
N ARG A 130 -10.18 10.27 -2.94
CA ARG A 130 -9.89 9.58 -1.69
C ARG A 130 -10.58 8.22 -1.73
N VAL A 131 -9.81 7.14 -1.84
CA VAL A 131 -10.35 5.77 -1.92
C VAL A 131 -10.64 5.19 -0.54
N LEU A 132 -9.88 5.57 0.49
CA LEU A 132 -10.05 5.16 1.88
C LEU A 132 -9.84 6.35 2.80
N ASN A 133 -10.71 6.50 3.80
CA ASN A 133 -10.57 7.51 4.85
C ASN A 133 -10.57 6.84 6.24
N GLN A 134 -9.43 6.94 6.93
CA GLN A 134 -9.27 6.53 8.32
C GLN A 134 -8.83 7.68 9.23
N HIS A 135 -8.98 8.91 8.76
CA HIS A 135 -8.65 10.06 9.56
C HIS A 135 -9.52 10.11 10.82
N VAL A 136 -8.88 10.39 11.96
CA VAL A 136 -9.52 10.67 13.24
C VAL A 136 -8.90 11.93 13.84
N ASP A 137 -9.76 12.81 14.35
CA ASP A 137 -9.37 14.17 14.74
C ASP A 137 -8.60 14.26 16.07
N ASP A 138 -8.39 13.14 16.76
CA ASP A 138 -7.68 13.05 18.05
C ASP A 138 -6.18 12.74 17.92
N GLY A 139 -5.66 12.71 16.69
CA GLY A 139 -4.26 12.41 16.40
C GLY A 139 -3.91 10.92 16.41
N THR A 140 -4.90 10.02 16.51
CA THR A 140 -4.70 8.56 16.44
C THR A 140 -4.89 7.97 15.04
N SER A 141 -4.84 8.80 13.99
CA SER A 141 -4.94 8.32 12.61
C SER A 141 -3.83 7.32 12.28
N PRO A 142 -4.16 6.17 11.65
CA PRO A 142 -3.14 5.27 11.13
C PRO A 142 -2.31 6.02 10.09
N ARG A 143 -0.98 5.92 10.17
CA ARG A 143 -0.07 6.69 9.30
C ARG A 143 0.47 5.81 8.20
N PHE A 144 0.34 6.24 6.94
CA PHE A 144 0.86 5.50 5.78
C PHE A 144 2.19 6.09 5.30
N TYR A 145 3.31 5.46 5.69
CA TYR A 145 4.65 5.86 5.26
C TYR A 145 5.15 5.13 4.01
N GLU A 146 4.61 3.94 3.74
CA GLU A 146 5.14 3.03 2.74
C GLU A 146 4.33 3.11 1.44
N MET A 147 4.98 2.78 0.32
CA MET A 147 4.32 2.69 -0.98
C MET A 147 3.17 1.67 -0.93
N PRO A 148 1.94 2.01 -1.35
CA PRO A 148 0.88 1.02 -1.47
C PRO A 148 1.25 -0.09 -2.45
N SER A 149 0.96 -1.34 -2.12
CA SER A 149 1.09 -2.45 -3.07
C SER A 149 -0.16 -2.51 -3.94
N PHE A 150 0.02 -2.61 -5.26
CA PHE A 150 -1.06 -2.78 -6.22
C PHE A 150 -0.95 -4.16 -6.89
N SER A 151 -2.09 -4.83 -7.08
CA SER A 151 -2.17 -6.08 -7.84
C SER A 151 -3.52 -6.16 -8.54
N VAL A 152 -3.58 -6.92 -9.64
CA VAL A 152 -4.80 -7.14 -10.40
C VAL A 152 -5.24 -8.59 -10.24
N HIS A 153 -6.53 -8.79 -10.00
CA HIS A 153 -7.15 -10.10 -9.82
C HIS A 153 -8.37 -10.24 -10.72
N HIS A 154 -8.74 -11.47 -11.04
CA HIS A 154 -10.02 -11.77 -11.67
C HIS A 154 -11.04 -12.13 -10.59
N ALA A 155 -12.18 -11.46 -10.63
CA ALA A 155 -13.38 -11.80 -9.89
C ALA A 155 -14.51 -12.12 -10.87
N ASP A 156 -15.64 -12.67 -10.38
CA ASP A 156 -16.82 -12.95 -11.22
C ASP A 156 -17.37 -11.68 -11.89
N SER A 157 -17.16 -10.52 -11.27
CA SER A 157 -17.53 -9.21 -11.80
C SER A 157 -16.53 -8.62 -12.80
N GLY A 158 -15.47 -9.35 -13.16
CA GLY A 158 -14.40 -8.92 -14.05
C GLY A 158 -13.07 -8.66 -13.35
N LEU A 159 -12.20 -7.89 -14.00
CA LEU A 159 -10.91 -7.48 -13.43
C LEU A 159 -11.12 -6.56 -12.23
N LEU A 160 -10.30 -6.77 -11.20
CA LEU A 160 -10.32 -6.04 -9.94
C LEU A 160 -8.91 -5.51 -9.62
N GLY A 161 -8.81 -4.22 -9.30
CA GLY A 161 -7.62 -3.67 -8.66
C GLY A 161 -7.66 -3.94 -7.16
N VAL A 162 -6.52 -4.35 -6.61
CA VAL A 162 -6.37 -4.55 -5.16
C VAL A 162 -5.21 -3.71 -4.67
N VAL A 163 -5.54 -2.75 -3.80
CA VAL A 163 -4.60 -1.82 -3.18
C VAL A 163 -4.42 -2.24 -1.73
N ALA A 164 -3.19 -2.58 -1.36
CA ALA A 164 -2.85 -2.93 0.02
C ALA A 164 -1.95 -1.84 0.63
N LEU A 165 -2.23 -1.49 1.89
CA LEU A 165 -1.45 -0.58 2.69
C LEU A 165 -1.19 -1.17 4.06
N SER A 166 -0.09 -0.75 4.67
CA SER A 166 0.20 -1.03 6.07
C SER A 166 0.46 0.28 6.80
N SER A 167 -0.22 0.47 7.93
CA SER A 167 0.00 1.65 8.76
C SER A 167 1.03 1.37 9.85
N GLY A 168 1.78 2.42 10.19
CA GLY A 168 2.70 2.37 11.31
C GLY A 168 3.36 3.71 11.53
N ASN A 169 3.40 4.16 12.78
CA ASN A 169 4.10 5.40 13.12
C ASN A 169 5.63 5.22 13.08
N ARG A 170 6.26 5.61 11.96
CA ARG A 170 7.72 5.52 11.76
C ARG A 170 8.52 6.54 12.59
N SER A 171 7.99 7.74 12.83
CA SER A 171 8.69 8.77 13.64
C SER A 171 8.69 8.42 15.13
N SER A 172 7.73 7.62 15.60
CA SER A 172 7.71 7.12 16.98
C SER A 172 7.44 5.61 17.07
N PRO A 173 8.43 4.77 16.70
CA PRO A 173 8.26 3.31 16.63
C PRO A 173 7.83 2.66 17.95
N LEU A 174 8.23 3.24 19.09
CA LEU A 174 7.92 2.71 20.42
C LEU A 174 6.59 3.23 20.99
N SER A 175 5.93 4.21 20.35
CA SER A 175 4.72 4.83 20.88
C SER A 175 3.57 3.83 21.06
N GLY A 176 2.73 4.03 22.07
CA GLY A 176 1.49 3.26 22.31
C GLY A 176 1.32 2.91 23.78
N VAL A 177 0.58 1.84 24.08
CA VAL A 177 0.35 1.41 25.47
C VAL A 177 1.65 1.07 26.22
N THR A 178 1.62 0.98 27.55
CA THR A 178 2.77 0.54 28.34
C THR A 178 3.19 -0.88 27.96
N GLY A 179 4.50 -1.10 27.81
CA GLY A 179 5.10 -2.40 27.47
C GLY A 179 6.57 -2.46 27.89
N THR A 180 7.23 -3.60 27.66
CA THR A 180 8.63 -3.85 28.05
C THR A 180 9.59 -2.77 27.53
N ASN A 181 9.42 -2.36 26.27
CA ASN A 181 10.27 -1.38 25.60
C ASN A 181 9.70 0.04 25.61
N ASN A 182 8.47 0.22 26.11
CA ASN A 182 7.78 1.51 26.27
C ASN A 182 7.20 1.66 27.68
N PRO A 183 7.97 2.19 28.65
CA PRO A 183 7.55 2.23 30.06
C PRO A 183 6.45 3.26 30.35
N ILE A 184 6.23 4.23 29.45
CA ILE A 184 5.25 5.30 29.60
C ILE A 184 4.31 5.25 28.39
N ALA A 185 3.02 5.12 28.64
CA ALA A 185 2.03 5.11 27.57
C ALA A 185 2.03 6.44 26.79
N SER A 186 1.84 6.36 25.49
CA SER A 186 1.72 7.50 24.58
C SER A 186 0.70 7.20 23.48
N THR A 187 0.17 8.27 22.87
CA THR A 187 -0.83 8.15 21.80
C THR A 187 -0.32 7.32 20.63
N SER A 188 -1.13 6.38 20.14
CA SER A 188 -0.82 5.62 18.93
C SER A 188 -2.12 5.18 18.27
N ALA A 189 -2.07 5.02 16.96
CA ALA A 189 -3.14 4.39 16.20
C ALA A 189 -3.26 2.90 16.53
N SER A 190 -4.43 2.34 16.23
CA SER A 190 -4.59 0.90 16.05
C SER A 190 -4.09 0.53 14.66
N ASP A 191 -2.81 0.15 14.58
CA ASP A 191 -2.12 -0.10 13.33
C ASP A 191 -2.50 -1.46 12.71
N GLY A 192 -2.48 -1.52 11.38
CA GLY A 192 -2.89 -2.72 10.66
C GLY A 192 -2.54 -2.74 9.18
N VAL A 193 -3.06 -3.77 8.53
CA VAL A 193 -3.10 -3.92 7.08
C VAL A 193 -4.49 -3.61 6.60
N PHE A 194 -4.58 -2.82 5.53
CA PHE A 194 -5.84 -2.46 4.89
C PHE A 194 -5.73 -2.80 3.41
N VAL A 195 -6.67 -3.60 2.93
CA VAL A 195 -6.75 -4.03 1.53
C VAL A 195 -8.07 -3.56 0.96
N ILE A 196 -8.00 -2.75 -0.08
CA ILE A 196 -9.13 -2.10 -0.73
C ILE A 196 -9.34 -2.74 -2.10
N PHE A 197 -10.60 -3.04 -2.41
CA PHE A 197 -11.05 -3.47 -3.72
C PHE A 197 -11.36 -2.23 -4.56
N ASP A 198 -10.45 -1.91 -5.48
CA ASP A 198 -10.68 -0.89 -6.51
C ASP A 198 -11.48 -1.49 -7.67
N LYS A 199 -12.78 -1.17 -7.69
CA LYS A 199 -13.76 -1.68 -8.65
C LYS A 199 -13.88 -0.81 -9.90
N ASP A 200 -13.16 0.31 -9.96
CA ASP A 200 -13.23 1.26 -11.07
C ASP A 200 -12.00 1.18 -11.98
N VAL A 201 -10.83 0.79 -11.46
CA VAL A 201 -9.57 0.78 -12.22
C VAL A 201 -9.62 -0.04 -13.50
N ALA A 202 -10.46 -1.08 -13.55
CA ALA A 202 -10.64 -1.91 -14.74
C ALA A 202 -11.75 -1.42 -15.69
N ASN A 203 -12.49 -0.36 -15.32
CA ASN A 203 -13.57 0.17 -16.13
C ASN A 203 -13.01 0.82 -17.41
N ALA A 204 -13.51 0.41 -18.58
CA ALA A 204 -13.08 0.95 -19.87
C ALA A 204 -13.47 2.43 -20.04
N ASN A 205 -14.53 2.88 -19.37
CA ASN A 205 -15.04 4.25 -19.47
C ASN A 205 -14.56 5.14 -18.31
N LEU A 206 -13.61 4.69 -17.49
CA LEU A 206 -13.19 5.34 -16.25
C LEU A 206 -13.02 6.86 -16.40
N TYR A 207 -12.23 7.31 -17.37
CA TYR A 207 -11.91 8.74 -17.58
C TYR A 207 -13.11 9.62 -17.99
N SER A 208 -14.25 9.03 -18.34
CA SER A 208 -15.47 9.73 -18.72
C SER A 208 -16.58 9.68 -17.66
N LEU A 209 -16.36 8.91 -16.59
CA LEU A 209 -17.32 8.82 -15.48
C LEU A 209 -17.38 10.15 -14.74
N ALA A 210 -18.53 10.46 -14.13
CA ALA A 210 -18.56 11.48 -13.11
C ALA A 210 -18.00 10.92 -11.79
N ASP A 211 -17.43 11.78 -10.95
CA ASP A 211 -16.98 11.42 -9.61
C ASP A 211 -18.06 10.76 -8.73
N THR A 212 -19.33 11.00 -9.03
CA THR A 212 -20.49 10.39 -8.35
C THR A 212 -20.75 8.94 -8.76
N ASP A 213 -20.22 8.52 -9.90
CA ASP A 213 -20.45 7.19 -10.48
C ASP A 213 -19.32 6.20 -10.14
N LEU A 214 -18.24 6.69 -9.51
CA LEU A 214 -17.14 5.87 -9.02
C LEU A 214 -17.61 4.95 -7.88
N LYS A 215 -17.27 3.67 -7.96
CA LYS A 215 -17.65 2.65 -6.96
C LYS A 215 -16.70 2.62 -5.76
N THR A 216 -15.43 2.94 -5.96
CA THR A 216 -14.40 2.94 -4.92
C THR A 216 -14.01 4.37 -4.59
N LYS A 217 -14.82 5.00 -3.73
CA LYS A 217 -14.62 6.36 -3.22
C LYS A 217 -15.06 6.42 -1.76
N ASP A 218 -14.28 7.13 -0.94
CA ASP A 218 -14.54 7.38 0.47
C ASP A 218 -14.91 6.12 1.25
N VAL A 219 -14.23 4.99 0.98
CA VAL A 219 -14.48 3.74 1.68
C VAL A 219 -14.22 3.96 3.17
N ALA A 220 -15.26 3.78 3.98
CA ALA A 220 -15.16 3.93 5.43
C ALA A 220 -14.49 2.69 6.05
N LEU A 221 -13.69 2.89 7.08
CA LEU A 221 -13.05 1.79 7.83
C LEU A 221 -14.05 0.72 8.31
N ALA A 222 -15.25 1.13 8.73
CA ALA A 222 -16.30 0.23 9.20
C ALA A 222 -16.87 -0.67 8.09
N SER A 223 -16.66 -0.33 6.82
CA SER A 223 -17.09 -1.14 5.67
C SER A 223 -16.08 -2.22 5.28
N LEU A 224 -14.85 -2.16 5.81
CA LEU A 224 -13.84 -3.19 5.60
C LEU A 224 -14.10 -4.37 6.54
N ASN A 225 -14.09 -5.57 5.97
CA ASN A 225 -14.20 -6.80 6.74
C ASN A 225 -12.95 -7.01 7.60
N GLU A 226 -13.13 -7.23 8.89
CA GLU A 226 -12.03 -7.48 9.81
C GLU A 226 -11.68 -8.97 9.85
N TYR A 227 -10.42 -9.31 9.61
CA TYR A 227 -9.90 -10.66 9.75
C TYR A 227 -9.51 -10.96 11.20
N PHE A 228 -9.67 -12.22 11.62
CA PHE A 228 -9.19 -12.77 12.89
C PHE A 228 -9.84 -12.19 14.16
N ASN A 229 -11.13 -11.84 14.10
CA ASN A 229 -11.94 -11.53 15.29
C ASN A 229 -12.97 -12.64 15.62
N ASP A 230 -13.44 -12.65 16.87
CA ASP A 230 -14.38 -13.63 17.44
C ASP A 230 -15.74 -13.70 16.72
N LYS A 231 -16.02 -12.77 15.81
CA LYS A 231 -17.30 -12.63 15.08
C LYS A 231 -17.30 -13.29 13.70
N PHE A 232 -16.22 -13.96 13.27
CA PHE A 232 -16.20 -14.72 12.02
C PHE A 232 -16.34 -16.22 12.33
N THR A 233 -17.58 -16.71 12.31
CA THR A 233 -17.83 -18.16 12.27
C THR A 233 -17.31 -18.72 10.94
N HIS A 234 -16.25 -19.53 10.98
CA HIS A 234 -15.75 -20.52 10.00
C HIS A 234 -15.94 -20.33 8.48
N GLU A 235 -17.16 -20.10 8.00
CA GLU A 235 -17.52 -20.05 6.58
C GLU A 235 -16.87 -18.85 5.85
N ALA A 236 -16.73 -17.71 6.51
CA ALA A 236 -16.11 -16.53 5.91
C ALA A 236 -14.57 -16.61 5.83
N TYR A 237 -13.89 -17.34 6.72
CA TYR A 237 -12.47 -17.69 6.54
C TYR A 237 -12.30 -18.68 5.38
N THR A 238 -13.26 -19.60 5.24
CA THR A 238 -13.23 -20.63 4.20
C THR A 238 -13.51 -20.06 2.80
N ASN A 239 -14.22 -18.94 2.66
CA ASN A 239 -14.57 -18.36 1.34
C ASN A 239 -13.86 -17.04 1.02
N GLY A 240 -13.34 -16.35 2.03
CA GLY A 240 -12.74 -15.03 1.89
C GLY A 240 -13.80 -13.93 1.81
N VAL A 241 -13.33 -12.68 1.77
CA VAL A 241 -14.21 -11.52 1.66
C VAL A 241 -14.82 -11.43 0.26
N ASP A 242 -16.14 -11.34 0.21
CA ASP A 242 -16.90 -11.22 -1.03
C ASP A 242 -16.63 -9.89 -1.73
N ILE A 243 -16.01 -9.97 -2.91
CA ILE A 243 -15.61 -8.82 -3.74
C ILE A 243 -16.82 -8.04 -4.25
N ALA A 244 -17.94 -8.70 -4.56
CA ALA A 244 -19.09 -8.04 -5.15
C ALA A 244 -19.74 -7.09 -4.14
N THR A 245 -19.93 -7.57 -2.91
CA THR A 245 -20.71 -6.85 -1.87
C THR A 245 -19.86 -6.04 -0.90
N LYS A 246 -18.54 -6.28 -0.82
CA LYS A 246 -17.64 -5.59 0.11
C LYS A 246 -16.61 -4.75 -0.62
N ASN A 247 -15.99 -3.81 0.09
CA ASN A 247 -15.01 -2.88 -0.46
C ASN A 247 -13.56 -3.25 -0.10
N GLY A 248 -13.38 -4.38 0.58
CA GLY A 248 -12.07 -4.85 1.01
C GLY A 248 -12.09 -5.41 2.42
N TRP A 249 -10.90 -5.54 3.00
CA TRP A 249 -10.69 -6.14 4.30
C TRP A 249 -9.53 -5.49 5.04
N LYS A 250 -9.48 -5.73 6.35
CA LYS A 250 -8.44 -5.24 7.23
C LYS A 250 -8.00 -6.30 8.22
N TYR A 251 -6.79 -6.16 8.69
CA TYR A 251 -6.26 -6.90 9.83
C TYR A 251 -5.57 -5.93 10.78
N THR A 252 -6.11 -5.82 11.99
CA THR A 252 -5.50 -5.04 13.06
C THR A 252 -4.39 -5.88 13.69
N PHE A 253 -3.18 -5.34 13.82
CA PHE A 253 -2.04 -6.14 14.28
C PHE A 253 -2.15 -6.57 15.75
N SER A 254 -2.86 -5.81 16.58
CA SER A 254 -3.11 -6.11 17.99
C SER A 254 -4.28 -5.28 18.51
N ASP A 255 -5.00 -5.80 19.50
CA ASP A 255 -6.02 -5.04 20.25
C ASP A 255 -5.42 -3.90 21.08
N SER A 256 -4.09 -3.91 21.28
CA SER A 256 -3.36 -2.89 22.00
C SER A 256 -2.65 -1.92 21.04
N ALA A 257 -3.07 -0.65 21.09
CA ALA A 257 -2.57 0.37 20.19
C ALA A 257 -1.03 0.53 20.25
N GLY A 258 -0.42 0.57 19.07
CA GLY A 258 1.00 0.80 18.85
C GLY A 258 1.94 -0.35 19.22
N VAL A 259 1.46 -1.54 19.64
CA VAL A 259 2.35 -2.67 19.96
C VAL A 259 3.08 -3.18 18.71
N TYR A 260 2.35 -3.25 17.60
CA TYR A 260 2.86 -3.63 16.29
C TYR A 260 2.63 -2.49 15.31
N LYS A 261 3.56 -2.28 14.38
CA LYS A 261 3.50 -1.21 13.38
C LYS A 261 3.97 -1.73 12.03
N GLY A 262 3.27 -1.40 10.96
CA GLY A 262 3.77 -1.59 9.61
C GLY A 262 5.04 -0.77 9.40
N MET A 263 6.13 -1.41 9.02
CA MET A 263 7.41 -0.74 8.78
C MET A 263 8.15 -1.43 7.65
N ASN A 264 8.62 -0.64 6.68
CA ASN A 264 9.12 -1.07 5.37
C ASN A 264 8.00 -1.50 4.40
N GLY A 265 8.33 -1.47 3.11
CA GLY A 265 7.39 -1.74 2.04
C GLY A 265 6.68 -3.10 2.15
N LEU A 266 5.48 -3.17 1.62
CA LEU A 266 4.69 -4.39 1.44
C LEU A 266 4.62 -4.73 -0.05
N TYR A 267 4.42 -6.00 -0.37
CA TYR A 267 4.38 -6.45 -1.77
C TYR A 267 3.42 -7.62 -1.98
N ALA A 268 2.75 -7.59 -3.12
CA ALA A 268 1.98 -8.70 -3.64
C ALA A 268 2.86 -9.59 -4.53
N LEU A 269 2.85 -10.90 -4.30
CA LEU A 269 3.57 -11.88 -5.10
C LEU A 269 2.80 -13.20 -5.16
N ASP A 270 2.53 -13.69 -6.37
CA ASP A 270 1.86 -14.98 -6.63
C ASP A 270 0.56 -15.19 -5.83
N GLY A 271 -0.31 -14.19 -5.81
CA GLY A 271 -1.58 -14.24 -5.08
C GLY A 271 -1.45 -14.11 -3.55
N MET A 272 -0.26 -13.79 -3.04
CA MET A 272 -0.02 -13.52 -1.62
C MET A 272 0.36 -12.05 -1.41
N LEU A 273 0.09 -11.54 -0.22
CA LEU A 273 0.52 -10.23 0.26
C LEU A 273 1.48 -10.43 1.44
N TYR A 274 2.67 -9.85 1.33
CA TYR A 274 3.68 -9.84 2.37
C TYR A 274 3.78 -8.45 2.98
N VAL A 275 3.72 -8.40 4.31
CA VAL A 275 3.75 -7.15 5.07
C VAL A 275 4.85 -7.21 6.13
N ASN A 276 5.75 -6.23 6.10
CA ASN A 276 6.78 -6.08 7.12
C ASN A 276 6.21 -5.33 8.33
N VAL A 277 6.33 -5.94 9.51
CA VAL A 277 5.73 -5.46 10.75
C VAL A 277 6.81 -5.40 11.83
N PHE A 278 6.94 -4.26 12.49
CA PHE A 278 7.79 -4.08 13.67
C PHE A 278 6.99 -4.34 14.94
N TYR A 279 7.46 -5.28 15.76
CA TYR A 279 6.98 -5.53 17.11
C TYR A 279 7.91 -4.83 18.11
N ARG A 280 7.41 -3.78 18.76
CA ARG A 280 8.26 -2.92 19.59
C ARG A 280 8.78 -3.60 20.85
N ASP A 281 8.02 -4.54 21.41
CA ASP A 281 8.28 -5.17 22.71
C ASP A 281 9.04 -6.51 22.59
N GLY A 282 9.57 -6.81 21.40
CA GLY A 282 10.50 -7.92 21.22
C GLY A 282 11.85 -7.72 21.89
N ASP A 283 12.57 -8.83 22.08
CA ASP A 283 13.83 -8.89 22.82
C ASP A 283 14.93 -7.98 22.25
N GLY A 284 14.92 -7.77 20.93
CA GLY A 284 15.89 -6.92 20.25
C GLY A 284 17.33 -7.45 20.37
N ILE A 285 18.30 -6.52 20.37
CA ILE A 285 19.73 -6.79 20.64
C ILE A 285 20.17 -5.85 21.76
N GLY A 286 20.54 -6.39 22.92
CA GLY A 286 21.09 -5.63 24.03
C GLY A 286 22.60 -5.80 24.17
N GLY A 287 23.31 -4.71 24.49
CA GLY A 287 24.68 -4.75 25.03
C GLY A 287 24.70 -4.57 26.55
N SER A 288 25.77 -5.04 27.20
CA SER A 288 25.96 -4.96 28.66
C SER A 288 26.05 -3.53 29.21
N CYS A 289 26.19 -2.51 28.35
CA CYS A 289 26.23 -1.09 28.70
C CYS A 289 24.89 -0.34 28.50
N GLY A 290 23.78 -1.03 28.22
CA GLY A 290 22.45 -0.41 28.05
C GLY A 290 22.20 0.19 26.67
N ALA A 291 23.20 0.22 25.78
CA ALA A 291 23.01 0.47 24.35
C ALA A 291 22.43 -0.79 23.68
N GLY A 292 21.41 -0.62 22.86
CA GLY A 292 20.77 -1.74 22.17
C GLY A 292 19.71 -1.32 21.16
N VAL A 293 19.35 -2.27 20.31
CA VAL A 293 18.23 -2.17 19.39
C VAL A 293 17.02 -2.80 20.06
N LYS A 294 15.93 -2.04 20.17
CA LYS A 294 14.67 -2.53 20.77
C LYS A 294 13.76 -3.13 19.71
N GLY A 295 12.98 -4.13 20.12
CA GLY A 295 11.97 -4.77 19.27
C GLY A 295 12.57 -5.65 18.18
N ASN A 296 11.70 -6.32 17.45
CA ASN A 296 12.04 -7.17 16.32
C ASN A 296 11.04 -6.98 15.18
N SER A 297 11.49 -7.23 13.96
CA SER A 297 10.62 -7.24 12.79
C SER A 297 10.15 -8.65 12.47
N LYS A 298 8.95 -8.71 11.92
CA LYS A 298 8.23 -9.90 11.46
C LYS A 298 7.75 -9.68 10.04
N LEU A 299 7.65 -10.76 9.29
CA LEU A 299 6.99 -10.80 7.99
C LEU A 299 5.65 -11.52 8.12
N TYR A 300 4.57 -10.82 7.85
CA TYR A 300 3.21 -11.36 7.86
C TYR A 300 2.82 -11.74 6.43
N GLN A 301 2.15 -12.88 6.29
CA GLN A 301 1.66 -13.40 5.01
C GLN A 301 0.13 -13.44 5.02
N PHE A 302 -0.46 -12.82 4.00
CA PHE A 302 -1.88 -12.88 3.70
C PHE A 302 -2.09 -13.38 2.27
N CYS A 303 -3.31 -13.71 1.91
CA CYS A 303 -3.66 -14.11 0.56
C CYS A 303 -4.55 -13.05 -0.11
N LEU A 304 -4.31 -12.83 -1.39
CA LEU A 304 -5.06 -11.91 -2.23
C LEU A 304 -5.97 -12.69 -3.19
N PRO A 305 -7.05 -12.06 -3.68
CA PRO A 305 -7.52 -10.73 -3.30
C PRO A 305 -8.27 -10.73 -1.96
N THR A 306 -8.87 -11.85 -1.58
CA THR A 306 -9.95 -11.88 -0.58
C THR A 306 -9.51 -11.99 0.87
N GLY A 307 -8.21 -12.18 1.15
CA GLY A 307 -7.69 -12.48 2.49
C GLY A 307 -7.71 -13.98 2.85
N LYS A 308 -8.44 -14.81 2.08
CA LYS A 308 -8.50 -16.26 2.28
C LYS A 308 -7.25 -16.95 1.78
N CYS A 309 -6.60 -17.70 2.66
CA CYS A 309 -5.60 -18.68 2.28
C CYS A 309 -6.19 -20.10 2.31
N SER A 310 -5.85 -20.93 1.34
CA SER A 310 -6.28 -22.34 1.27
C SER A 310 -5.78 -23.19 2.44
N PHE A 311 -4.73 -22.72 3.12
CA PHE A 311 -4.13 -23.35 4.29
C PHE A 311 -4.64 -22.80 5.62
N TYR A 312 -5.54 -21.82 5.63
CA TYR A 312 -6.21 -21.41 6.86
C TYR A 312 -7.26 -22.45 7.23
N GLY A 313 -7.17 -22.92 8.47
CA GLY A 313 -8.04 -23.93 9.03
C GLY A 313 -8.93 -23.36 10.13
N SER A 314 -9.70 -24.27 10.72
CA SER A 314 -10.65 -24.00 11.80
C SER A 314 -10.07 -23.30 13.04
N SER A 315 -8.78 -23.52 13.28
CA SER A 315 -8.04 -23.03 14.45
C SER A 315 -7.14 -21.84 14.13
N THR A 316 -7.14 -21.33 12.90
CA THR A 316 -6.29 -20.19 12.53
C THR A 316 -6.84 -18.89 13.13
N THR A 317 -6.13 -18.34 14.10
CA THR A 317 -6.51 -17.08 14.79
C THR A 317 -5.64 -15.89 14.39
N GLN A 318 -4.64 -16.10 13.54
CA GLN A 318 -3.72 -15.06 13.08
C GLN A 318 -3.10 -15.47 11.74
N PRO A 319 -2.64 -14.51 10.92
CA PRO A 319 -1.92 -14.83 9.69
C PRO A 319 -0.60 -15.53 10.01
N ASN A 320 -0.13 -16.34 9.05
CA ASN A 320 1.20 -16.92 9.14
C ASN A 320 2.23 -15.78 9.17
N ASN A 321 3.21 -15.88 10.07
CA ASN A 321 4.26 -14.89 10.21
C ASN A 321 5.59 -15.56 10.61
N THR A 322 6.69 -14.87 10.32
CA THR A 322 8.05 -15.32 10.68
C THR A 322 8.90 -14.14 11.14
N ASP A 323 9.91 -14.39 11.96
CA ASP A 323 10.78 -13.36 12.50
C ASP A 323 11.91 -12.99 11.51
N LEU A 324 12.12 -11.70 11.30
CA LEU A 324 13.19 -11.15 10.47
C LEU A 324 14.45 -10.84 11.27
N GLY A 325 14.31 -10.62 12.57
CA GLY A 325 15.39 -10.27 13.48
C GLY A 325 15.14 -8.97 14.24
N ALA A 326 16.10 -8.58 15.06
CA ALA A 326 16.00 -7.41 15.93
C ALA A 326 16.03 -6.08 15.16
N GLY A 327 15.28 -5.11 15.67
CA GLY A 327 15.13 -3.78 15.07
C GLY A 327 14.13 -3.73 13.93
N ILE A 328 14.19 -2.64 13.18
CA ILE A 328 13.33 -2.38 12.03
C ILE A 328 14.03 -2.94 10.78
N LEU A 329 13.62 -4.13 10.36
CA LEU A 329 14.15 -4.82 9.19
C LEU A 329 13.05 -5.02 8.14
N GLY A 330 13.46 -4.97 6.87
CA GLY A 330 12.63 -5.30 5.73
C GLY A 330 13.01 -6.67 5.15
N THR A 331 12.03 -7.38 4.61
CA THR A 331 12.26 -8.64 3.90
C THR A 331 12.85 -8.39 2.53
N ALA A 332 13.75 -9.27 2.08
CA ALA A 332 14.23 -9.31 0.70
C ALA A 332 13.75 -10.59 -0.01
N LEU A 333 13.80 -10.60 -1.34
CA LEU A 333 13.59 -11.80 -2.14
C LEU A 333 14.93 -12.37 -2.62
N GLY A 334 15.06 -13.68 -2.60
CA GLY A 334 16.27 -14.40 -2.96
C GLY A 334 15.96 -15.63 -3.80
N ASN A 335 17.01 -16.23 -4.35
CA ASN A 335 16.92 -17.44 -5.13
C ASN A 335 16.81 -18.68 -4.21
N ALA A 336 15.94 -19.61 -4.57
CA ALA A 336 15.83 -20.92 -3.97
C ALA A 336 15.78 -22.00 -5.06
N THR A 337 16.46 -23.13 -4.84
CA THR A 337 16.40 -24.27 -5.74
C THR A 337 15.43 -25.29 -5.19
N SER A 338 14.41 -25.66 -5.97
CA SER A 338 13.47 -26.72 -5.60
C SER A 338 14.16 -28.10 -5.63
N ASN A 339 13.53 -29.10 -5.00
CA ASN A 339 14.01 -30.48 -5.01
C ASN A 339 14.15 -31.06 -6.44
N ASN A 340 13.44 -30.48 -7.42
CA ASN A 340 13.48 -30.89 -8.82
C ASN A 340 14.50 -30.06 -9.64
N GLY A 341 15.36 -29.26 -8.99
CA GLY A 341 16.39 -28.45 -9.63
C GLY A 341 15.89 -27.14 -10.28
N GLN A 342 14.63 -26.75 -10.08
CA GLN A 342 14.12 -25.47 -10.58
C GLN A 342 14.56 -24.31 -9.69
N THR A 343 15.08 -23.25 -10.32
CA THR A 343 15.31 -21.94 -9.72
C THR A 343 13.97 -21.23 -9.50
N LEU A 344 13.68 -20.90 -8.25
CA LEU A 344 12.46 -20.23 -7.78
C LEU A 344 12.85 -19.02 -6.92
N LEU A 345 11.90 -18.13 -6.67
CA LEU A 345 12.09 -17.06 -5.67
C LEU A 345 11.60 -17.53 -4.29
N GLN A 346 12.17 -16.93 -3.26
CA GLN A 346 11.76 -17.13 -1.86
C GLN A 346 12.04 -15.87 -1.04
N ASN A 347 11.28 -15.69 0.04
CA ASN A 347 11.59 -14.68 1.05
C ASN A 347 12.91 -15.00 1.75
N VAL A 348 13.85 -14.07 1.78
CA VAL A 348 15.11 -14.17 2.52
C VAL A 348 14.84 -13.84 3.98
N VAL A 349 14.62 -14.89 4.75
CA VAL A 349 14.32 -14.82 6.17
C VAL A 349 15.11 -15.89 6.91
N LYS A 350 15.30 -15.71 8.22
CA LYS A 350 16.05 -16.66 9.03
C LYS A 350 15.24 -17.95 9.18
N LYS A 351 15.79 -19.08 8.73
CA LYS A 351 15.25 -20.42 8.98
C LYS A 351 16.36 -21.41 9.31
N THR A 352 16.06 -22.45 10.05
CA THR A 352 16.98 -23.57 10.27
C THR A 352 17.02 -24.49 9.05
N ASP A 353 18.13 -25.20 8.87
CA ASP A 353 18.23 -26.22 7.82
C ASP A 353 17.12 -27.28 7.99
N ASN A 354 16.59 -27.77 6.87
CA ASN A 354 15.49 -28.75 6.80
C ASN A 354 14.16 -28.33 7.47
N PHE A 355 13.94 -27.03 7.71
CA PHE A 355 12.72 -26.53 8.33
C PHE A 355 11.46 -26.69 7.46
N CYS A 356 11.62 -26.54 6.14
CA CYS A 356 10.51 -26.54 5.18
C CYS A 356 10.04 -27.96 4.85
N THR A 357 9.39 -28.58 5.83
CA THR A 357 8.69 -29.88 5.71
C THR A 357 7.24 -29.68 5.28
N ASP A 358 6.51 -30.78 5.03
CA ASP A 358 5.08 -30.73 4.72
C ASP A 358 4.24 -30.03 5.80
N ALA A 359 4.69 -30.05 7.06
CA ALA A 359 4.01 -29.38 8.16
C ALA A 359 4.16 -27.84 8.10
N ASN A 360 5.32 -27.34 7.64
CA ASN A 360 5.66 -25.91 7.63
C ASN A 360 5.69 -25.29 6.22
N LYS A 361 5.25 -26.04 5.20
CA LYS A 361 5.29 -25.60 3.80
C LYS A 361 4.51 -24.32 3.51
N ASN A 362 3.57 -23.94 4.39
CA ASN A 362 2.74 -22.73 4.26
C ASN A 362 3.32 -21.52 5.03
N SER A 363 4.45 -21.67 5.73
CA SER A 363 5.10 -20.57 6.42
C SER A 363 5.78 -19.61 5.44
N PRO A 364 5.91 -18.30 5.76
CA PRO A 364 6.48 -17.30 4.85
C PRO A 364 7.90 -17.61 4.38
N GLU A 365 8.71 -18.23 5.23
CA GLU A 365 10.09 -18.68 5.00
C GLU A 365 10.22 -19.92 4.09
N CYS A 366 9.10 -20.58 3.82
CA CYS A 366 9.02 -21.80 3.03
C CYS A 366 8.26 -21.62 1.70
N GLN A 367 7.64 -20.46 1.48
CA GLN A 367 7.02 -20.15 0.20
C GLN A 367 8.07 -20.10 -0.91
N LEU A 368 7.75 -20.75 -2.03
CA LEU A 368 8.54 -20.77 -3.24
C LEU A 368 7.67 -20.24 -4.36
N PHE A 369 8.17 -19.24 -5.08
CA PHE A 369 7.42 -18.57 -6.15
C PHE A 369 8.07 -18.86 -7.48
N ASN A 370 7.24 -19.23 -8.46
CA ASN A 370 7.72 -19.45 -9.81
C ASN A 370 7.92 -18.11 -10.53
N THR A 371 9.13 -17.88 -11.05
CA THR A 371 9.46 -16.70 -11.88
C THR A 371 9.12 -16.85 -13.34
N THR A 372 8.63 -18.02 -13.75
CA THR A 372 8.24 -18.24 -15.13
C THR A 372 7.10 -17.30 -15.46
N ALA A 373 7.38 -16.29 -16.27
CA ALA A 373 6.38 -15.37 -16.78
C ALA A 373 5.27 -16.18 -17.46
N LYS A 374 4.09 -16.25 -16.82
CA LYS A 374 2.93 -16.95 -17.38
C LYS A 374 2.28 -16.20 -18.55
N LEU A 375 2.65 -14.93 -18.72
CA LEU A 375 2.31 -14.08 -19.86
C LEU A 375 3.60 -13.45 -20.40
N GLN A 376 3.99 -13.86 -21.60
CA GLN A 376 4.99 -13.15 -22.40
C GLN A 376 4.24 -12.20 -23.32
N ASN A 377 4.60 -10.91 -23.32
CA ASN A 377 4.16 -9.99 -24.36
C ASN A 377 4.75 -10.45 -25.69
N LEU A 378 3.93 -11.07 -26.54
CA LEU A 378 4.30 -11.38 -27.91
C LEU A 378 4.36 -10.08 -28.71
N ARG A 379 5.52 -9.78 -29.29
CA ARG A 379 5.60 -8.77 -30.34
C ARG A 379 4.94 -9.34 -31.59
N TRP A 380 4.24 -8.50 -32.35
CA TRP A 380 3.44 -8.91 -33.51
C TRP A 380 4.22 -9.68 -34.62
N TYR A 381 5.55 -9.64 -34.63
CA TYR A 381 6.40 -10.35 -35.59
C TYR A 381 7.00 -11.67 -35.06
N GLU A 382 6.74 -12.05 -33.81
CA GLU A 382 7.16 -13.33 -33.23
C GLU A 382 6.03 -14.35 -33.36
N THR A 383 5.82 -14.88 -34.56
CA THR A 383 4.97 -16.06 -34.79
C THR A 383 5.78 -17.35 -34.61
N ARG A 384 5.24 -18.31 -33.85
CA ARG A 384 5.75 -19.69 -33.81
C ARG A 384 5.54 -20.41 -35.13
#